data_AF-A0A5P8YXD8-F1
#
_entry.id   AF-A0A5P8YXD8-F1
#
_cell.length_a   1.000
_cell.length_b   1.000
_cell.length_c   1.000
_cell.angle_alpha   90.00
_cell.angle_beta   90.00
_cell.angle_gamma   90.00
#
_symmetry.space_group_name_H-M   'P 1'
#
loop_
_entity.id
_entity.type
_entity.pdbx_description
1 polymer ?
#
loop_
_entity_poly.entity_id
_entity_poly.type
_entity_poly.pdbx_seq_one_letter_code
_entity_poly.pdbx_strand_id
1 'polypeptide(L)'
;MCQVYAGQDRSRYRSTTRRVRINGQSTSIRLENAFWATLDEIATGEGVSTPTFLSKLHSEVLERQGEPENFSSLLRTTCLIYAGRSAAAAPLVIAAE
;
A
#
# COMPACT_ATOMS: atom_id res chain seq x y z
N MET A 1 20.31 12.51 -14.13
CA MET A 1 19.37 11.95 -13.14
C MET A 1 18.30 13.01 -12.89
N CYS A 2 17.10 12.84 -13.44
CA CYS A 2 16.07 13.89 -13.46
C CYS A 2 15.55 14.24 -12.06
N GLN A 3 15.11 15.50 -11.88
CA GLN A 3 14.43 16.00 -10.67
C GLN A 3 13.24 15.13 -10.25
N VAL A 4 12.64 14.38 -11.19
CA VAL A 4 11.57 13.41 -10.96
C VAL A 4 11.93 12.33 -9.92
N TYR A 5 13.18 11.84 -9.90
CA TYR A 5 13.61 10.80 -8.95
C TYR A 5 14.37 11.37 -7.75
N ALA A 6 15.17 12.41 -7.96
CA ALA A 6 16.00 13.01 -6.91
C ALA A 6 15.26 14.07 -6.06
N GLY A 7 14.18 14.64 -6.58
CA GLY A 7 13.37 15.68 -5.93
C GLY A 7 12.18 15.14 -5.15
N GLN A 8 12.15 13.85 -4.84
CA GLN A 8 11.04 13.27 -4.07
C GLN A 8 10.98 13.86 -2.66
N ASP A 9 9.75 14.16 -2.22
CA ASP A 9 9.51 14.56 -0.84
C ASP A 9 10.03 13.46 0.10
N ARG A 10 10.93 13.86 1.00
CA ARG A 10 11.54 12.98 2.02
C ARG A 10 10.50 12.33 2.91
N SER A 11 9.34 12.96 3.10
CA SER A 11 8.24 12.38 3.85
C SER A 11 7.77 11.07 3.23
N ARG A 12 7.75 10.94 1.90
CA ARG A 12 7.16 9.78 1.19
C ARG A 12 7.94 8.48 1.40
N TYR A 13 9.28 8.53 1.36
CA TYR A 13 10.11 7.33 1.54
C TYR A 13 10.55 7.10 2.99
N ARG A 14 10.23 8.00 3.93
CA ARG A 14 10.43 7.73 5.35
C ARG A 14 9.47 6.63 5.80
N SER A 15 9.99 5.68 6.58
CA SER A 15 9.17 4.62 7.16
C SER A 15 8.49 5.07 8.44
N THR A 16 7.21 4.70 8.57
CA THR A 16 6.41 4.85 9.79
C THR A 16 5.93 3.48 10.24
N THR A 17 5.99 3.24 11.54
CA THR A 17 5.40 2.04 12.16
C THR A 17 3.98 2.35 12.59
N ARG A 18 2.99 1.60 12.09
CA ARG A 18 1.61 1.64 12.57
C ARG A 18 1.29 0.34 13.29
N ARG A 19 0.59 0.45 14.43
CA ARG A 19 0.06 -0.71 15.15
C ARG A 19 -1.35 -0.98 14.62
N VAL A 20 -1.56 -2.17 14.08
CA VAL A 20 -2.84 -2.60 13.50
C VAL A 20 -3.27 -3.91 14.14
N ARG A 21 -4.57 -4.12 14.26
CA ARG A 21 -5.10 -5.43 14.68
C ARG A 21 -5.30 -6.27 13.43
N ILE A 22 -4.72 -7.47 13.39
CA ILE A 22 -4.90 -8.47 12.33
C ILE A 22 -5.31 -9.76 13.03
N ASN A 23 -6.46 -10.33 12.65
CA ASN A 23 -7.01 -11.54 13.27
C ASN A 23 -7.07 -11.46 14.82
N GLY A 24 -7.39 -10.29 15.36
CA GLY A 24 -7.46 -10.05 16.81
C GLY A 24 -6.11 -9.81 17.49
N GLN A 25 -4.98 -10.03 16.81
CA GLN A 25 -3.64 -9.80 17.34
C GLN A 25 -3.13 -8.39 17.00
N SER A 26 -2.44 -7.75 17.96
CA SER A 26 -1.83 -6.44 17.75
C SER A 26 -0.48 -6.58 17.03
N THR A 27 -0.46 -6.28 15.73
CA THR A 27 0.71 -6.38 14.87
C THR A 27 1.32 -5.00 14.59
N SER A 28 2.63 -4.87 14.78
CA SER A 28 3.36 -3.64 14.43
C SER A 28 3.95 -3.78 13.03
N ILE A 29 3.51 -2.93 12.10
CA ILE A 29 3.95 -2.96 10.70
C ILE A 29 4.71 -1.68 10.38
N ARG A 30 5.89 -1.81 9.77
CA ARG A 30 6.73 -0.67 9.34
C ARG A 30 6.78 -0.61 7.82
N LEU A 31 6.25 0.48 7.26
CA LEU A 31 6.25 0.75 5.83
C LEU A 31 6.59 2.22 5.55
N GLU A 32 7.07 2.50 4.36
CA GLU A 32 7.23 3.84 3.82
C GLU A 32 5.88 4.57 3.78
N ASN A 33 5.87 5.88 4.04
CA ASN A 33 4.64 6.67 4.08
C ASN A 33 3.87 6.66 2.76
N ALA A 34 4.57 6.52 1.63
CA ALA A 34 3.93 6.34 0.33
C ALA A 34 3.03 5.09 0.29
N PHE A 35 3.51 3.96 0.81
CA PHE A 35 2.70 2.74 0.87
C PHE A 35 1.54 2.88 1.85
N TRP A 36 1.76 3.53 3.00
CA TRP A 36 0.66 3.81 3.92
C TRP A 36 -0.44 4.65 3.29
N ALA A 37 -0.08 5.71 2.56
CA ALA A 37 -1.05 6.55 1.86
C ALA A 37 -1.84 5.76 0.80
N THR A 38 -1.16 4.91 0.02
CA THR A 38 -1.83 4.04 -0.96
C THR A 38 -2.75 3.01 -0.30
N LEU A 39 -2.36 2.42 0.83
CA LEU A 39 -3.24 1.50 1.58
C LEU A 39 -4.47 2.22 2.14
N ASP A 40 -4.29 3.46 2.63
CA ASP A 40 -5.39 4.30 3.11
C ASP A 40 -6.37 4.65 1.96
N GLU A 41 -5.84 4.93 0.77
CA GLU A 41 -6.62 5.18 -0.46
C GLU A 41 -7.42 3.94 -0.89
N ILE A 42 -6.79 2.77 -0.95
CA ILE A 42 -7.46 1.51 -1.30
C ILE A 42 -8.60 1.22 -0.32
N ALA A 43 -8.32 1.29 0.98
CA ALA A 43 -9.31 1.03 2.02
C ALA A 43 -10.51 2.00 1.91
N THR A 44 -10.23 3.28 1.67
CA THR A 44 -11.27 4.29 1.43
C THR A 44 -12.11 3.96 0.20
N GLY A 45 -11.47 3.52 -0.90
CA GLY A 45 -12.17 3.09 -2.12
C GLY A 45 -13.08 1.87 -1.92
N GLU A 46 -12.73 0.98 -0.98
CA GLU A 46 -13.56 -0.16 -0.58
C GLU A 46 -14.60 0.18 0.52
N GLY A 47 -14.63 1.43 1.00
CA GLY A 47 -15.54 1.86 2.06
C GLY A 47 -15.22 1.26 3.44
N VAL A 48 -13.97 0.89 3.70
CA VAL A 48 -13.52 0.31 4.97
C VAL A 48 -12.34 1.09 5.55
N SER A 49 -12.04 0.88 6.84
CA SER A 49 -10.83 1.43 7.45
C SER A 49 -9.58 0.65 7.02
N THR A 50 -8.41 1.29 7.01
CA THR A 50 -7.14 0.62 6.69
C THR A 50 -6.89 -0.63 7.54
N PRO A 51 -7.06 -0.63 8.88
CA PRO A 51 -6.90 -1.85 9.67
C PRO A 51 -7.86 -2.98 9.27
N THR A 52 -9.10 -2.63 8.89
CA THR A 52 -10.09 -3.60 8.40
C THR A 52 -9.66 -4.19 7.05
N PHE A 53 -9.23 -3.35 6.11
CA PHE A 53 -8.70 -3.80 4.82
C PHE A 53 -7.51 -4.74 5.01
N LEU A 54 -6.53 -4.37 5.84
CA LEU A 54 -5.35 -5.19 6.11
C LEU A 54 -5.71 -6.54 6.75
N SER A 55 -6.69 -6.55 7.66
CA SER A 55 -7.17 -7.79 8.28
C SER A 55 -7.80 -8.71 7.24
N LYS A 56 -8.71 -8.19 6.41
CA LYS A 56 -9.35 -8.94 5.32
C LYS A 56 -8.32 -9.52 4.36
N LEU A 57 -7.37 -8.70 3.90
CA LEU A 57 -6.31 -9.12 2.99
C LEU A 57 -5.45 -10.23 3.60
N HIS A 58 -5.09 -10.12 4.88
CA HIS A 58 -4.34 -11.18 5.58
C HIS A 58 -5.15 -12.48 5.65
N SER A 59 -6.43 -12.41 6.05
CA SER A 59 -7.31 -13.59 6.11
C SER A 59 -7.47 -14.27 4.74
N GLU A 60 -7.69 -13.51 3.67
CA GLU A 60 -7.84 -14.07 2.31
C GLU A 60 -6.57 -14.75 1.80
N VAL A 61 -5.39 -14.19 2.10
CA VAL A 61 -4.10 -14.80 1.74
C VAL A 61 -3.90 -16.08 2.54
N LEU A 62 -4.19 -16.05 3.85
CA LEU A 62 -4.10 -17.21 4.73
C LEU A 62 -4.97 -18.37 4.24
N GLU A 63 -6.20 -18.09 3.83
CA GLU A 63 -7.12 -19.10 3.31
C GLU A 63 -6.69 -19.70 1.96
N ARG A 64 -6.08 -18.90 1.08
CA ARG A 64 -5.73 -19.32 -0.29
C ARG A 64 -4.36 -19.97 -0.41
N GLN A 65 -3.39 -19.48 0.35
CA GLN A 65 -1.96 -19.78 0.15
C GLN A 65 -1.26 -20.19 1.45
N GLY A 66 -1.95 -20.12 2.60
CA GLY A 66 -1.34 -20.27 3.92
C GLY A 66 -0.74 -18.97 4.45
N GLU A 67 -0.06 -19.05 5.59
CA GLU A 67 0.47 -17.86 6.26
C GLU A 67 1.49 -17.12 5.38
N PRO A 68 1.33 -15.81 5.14
CA PRO A 68 2.27 -15.05 4.34
C PRO A 68 3.65 -14.98 5.02
N GLU A 69 4.70 -15.46 4.34
CA GLU A 69 6.07 -15.41 4.85
C GLU A 69 6.53 -13.98 5.18
N ASN A 70 6.08 -13.00 4.40
CA ASN A 70 6.36 -11.58 4.63
C ASN A 70 5.18 -10.69 4.27
N PHE A 71 4.32 -10.45 5.26
CA PHE A 71 3.15 -9.60 5.08
C PHE A 71 3.50 -8.16 4.65
N SER A 72 4.63 -7.61 5.10
CA SER A 72 5.04 -6.25 4.68
C SER A 72 5.42 -6.19 3.20
N SER A 73 6.05 -7.23 2.66
CA SER A 73 6.32 -7.34 1.21
C SER A 73 5.02 -7.47 0.43
N LEU A 74 4.07 -8.27 0.92
CA LEU A 74 2.75 -8.41 0.31
C LEU A 74 2.04 -7.04 0.19
N LEU A 75 2.02 -6.26 1.27
CA LEU A 75 1.41 -4.91 1.26
C LEU A 75 2.07 -3.96 0.25
N ARG A 76 3.39 -3.96 0.14
CA ARG A 76 4.10 -3.15 -0.86
C ARG A 76 3.73 -3.59 -2.29
N THR A 77 3.69 -4.89 -2.54
CA THR A 77 3.29 -5.43 -3.85
C THR A 77 1.83 -5.10 -4.18
N THR A 78 0.92 -5.17 -3.20
CA THR A 78 -0.47 -4.72 -3.37
C THR A 78 -0.55 -3.26 -3.82
N CYS A 79 0.26 -2.37 -3.23
CA CYS A 79 0.31 -0.96 -3.63
C CYS A 79 0.83 -0.78 -5.07
N LEU A 80 1.85 -1.55 -5.48
CA LEU A 80 2.38 -1.52 -6.83
C LEU A 80 1.34 -1.97 -7.87
N ILE A 81 0.60 -3.04 -7.57
CA ILE A 81 -0.49 -3.53 -8.41
C ILE A 81 -1.59 -2.47 -8.53
N TYR A 82 -1.98 -1.85 -7.43
CA TYR A 82 -2.98 -0.77 -7.42
C TYR A 82 -2.53 0.41 -8.30
N ALA A 83 -1.31 0.91 -8.10
CA ALA A 83 -0.77 2.02 -8.88
C ALA A 83 -0.69 1.69 -10.39
N GLY A 84 -0.29 0.46 -10.74
CA GLY A 84 -0.25 0.00 -12.13
C GLY A 84 -1.64 -0.03 -12.79
N ARG A 85 -2.68 -0.40 -12.04
CA ARG A 85 -4.08 -0.39 -12.53
C ARG A 85 -4.60 1.04 -12.71
N SER A 86 -4.29 1.95 -11.78
CA SER A 86 -4.67 3.36 -11.89
C SER A 86 -3.97 4.07 -13.05
N ALA A 87 -2.71 3.74 -13.32
CA ALA A 87 -1.97 4.26 -14.47
C ALA A 87 -2.54 3.76 -15.82
N ALA A 88 -3.02 2.52 -15.87
CA ALA A 88 -3.69 1.99 -17.06
C ALA A 88 -5.07 2.62 -17.32
N ALA A 89 -5.72 3.18 -16.29
CA ALA A 89 -7.01 3.88 -16.40
C ALA A 89 -6.87 5.38 -16.68
N ALA A 90 -5.67 5.96 -16.51
CA ALA A 90 -5.43 7.38 -16.79
C ALA A 90 -5.07 7.58 -18.28
N PRO A 91 -5.80 8.43 -19.03
CA PRO A 91 -5.33 8.83 -20.35
C PRO A 91 -3.99 9.56 -20.18
N LEU A 92 -3.01 9.17 -20.99
CA LEU A 92 -1.70 9.80 -21.08
C LEU A 92 -1.87 11.23 -21.64
N VAL A 93 -2.20 12.20 -20.80
CA VAL A 93 -2.15 13.63 -21.17
C VAL A 93 -0.68 14.02 -21.20
N ILE A 94 -0.03 13.78 -22.33
CA ILE A 94 1.27 14.38 -22.63
C ILE A 94 0.99 15.88 -22.82
N ALA A 95 1.28 16.68 -21.80
CA ALA A 95 1.43 18.11 -21.95
C ALA A 95 2.68 18.34 -22.83
N ALA A 96 2.44 18.69 -24.10
CA ALA A 96 3.45 19.26 -24.96
C ALA A 96 3.45 20.78 -24.77
N GLU A 97 4.55 21.31 -24.26
CA GLU A 97 5.03 22.67 -24.57
C GLU A 97 6.43 22.56 -25.15
#